data_AF-A0AAN6GIF1-F1
#
_entry.id   AF-A0AAN6GIF1-F1
#
_cell.length_a   1.000
_cell.length_b   1.000
_cell.length_c   1.000
_cell.angle_alpha   90.00
_cell.angle_beta   90.00
_cell.angle_gamma   90.00
#
_symmetry.space_group_name_H-M   'P 1'
#
loop_
_entity.id
_entity.type
_entity.pdbx_description
1 polymer ?
#
loop_
_entity_poly.entity_id
_entity_poly.type
_entity_poly.pdbx_seq_one_letter_code
_entity_poly.pdbx_strand_id
1 'polypeptide(L)'
;MTRRTDDLARLALSEDQERRSTEGGAVPKSTSSAKPVTNAAANSGSVANVNRPKTLEEAKKLRETDSERAASTFGARLLDDQGGDDVWEHNAWDHVEPPADYMETIQGLLDKQAQAAVSSDEAARFHADAAGFWDTFYSKHENRFFKDRRWLHLEFPELTAAIQEDAPAMRIIEVGCGAGNTVFPLLEANKNPRLELFACDYSAEAVQVVKSNPLYSSTEKIGSCAASVWDLSGTTPITNSDQTQARLPEGVQPHSIDIVVLIFVFSALRPEEWASAARNVMTMLKPGGLVLFRDYGRYDLPQLRFKKDRLLEDNFYVRGDGTRVYFFLPEQLLEIFGASPAPHTNPSSAEDGASPEVGDQAPHPYQYETLQLAVDRRLLVNRREQKRMYRNWVQAKFRRSVE
;
A
#
# COMPACT_ATOMS: atom_id res chain seq x y z
N MET A 1 8.41 39.50 21.96
CA MET A 1 9.16 39.32 20.71
C MET A 1 10.52 38.61 20.88
N THR A 2 10.89 38.15 22.08
CA THR A 2 12.22 37.57 22.38
C THR A 2 12.24 36.05 22.64
N ARG A 3 11.12 35.33 22.44
CA ARG A 3 11.10 33.84 22.55
C ARG A 3 11.14 33.11 21.21
N ARG A 4 10.98 33.81 20.08
CA ARG A 4 10.97 33.20 18.73
C ARG A 4 12.37 33.06 18.11
N THR A 5 13.38 33.72 18.67
CA THR A 5 14.77 33.71 18.17
C THR A 5 15.62 32.61 18.81
N ASP A 6 15.24 32.12 19.99
CA ASP A 6 16.01 31.11 20.73
C ASP A 6 15.81 29.68 20.21
N ASP A 7 14.64 29.38 19.61
CA ASP A 7 14.36 28.05 19.02
C ASP A 7 15.09 27.84 17.68
N LEU A 8 15.29 28.90 16.89
CA LEU A 8 16.06 28.84 15.65
C LEU A 8 17.57 28.69 15.91
N ALA A 9 18.09 29.29 17.00
CA ALA A 9 19.50 29.18 17.38
C ALA A 9 19.85 27.78 17.93
N ARG A 10 18.91 27.09 18.60
CA ARG A 10 19.11 25.72 19.11
C ARG A 10 19.12 24.65 18.01
N LEU A 11 18.38 24.87 16.91
CA LEU A 11 18.42 24.02 15.72
C LEU A 11 19.75 24.15 14.96
N ALA A 12 20.31 25.35 14.86
CA ALA A 12 21.58 25.60 14.16
C ALA A 12 22.81 25.03 14.91
N LEU A 13 22.79 25.02 16.24
CA LEU A 13 23.90 24.49 17.06
C LEU A 13 23.94 22.95 17.09
N SER A 14 22.83 22.25 16.85
CA SER A 14 22.84 20.78 16.71
C SER A 14 23.39 20.31 15.35
N GLU A 15 23.26 21.13 14.30
CA GLU A 15 23.78 20.80 12.96
C GLU A 15 25.31 20.81 12.88
N ASP A 16 25.99 21.64 13.69
CA ASP A 16 27.46 21.72 13.69
C ASP A 16 28.13 20.58 14.48
N GLN A 17 27.40 19.94 15.41
CA GLN A 17 27.86 18.72 16.09
C GLN A 17 27.64 17.44 15.25
N GLU A 18 26.63 17.40 14.38
CA GLU A 18 26.42 16.28 13.45
C GLU A 18 27.46 16.23 12.31
N ARG A 19 28.01 17.37 11.89
CA ARG A 19 29.03 17.44 10.82
C ARG A 19 30.32 16.68 11.10
N ARG A 20 30.61 16.32 12.35
CA ARG A 20 31.87 15.64 12.73
C ARG A 20 31.75 14.12 12.88
N SER A 21 30.59 13.50 12.60
CA SER A 21 30.37 12.08 12.97
C SER A 21 29.66 11.19 11.95
N THR A 22 29.64 11.51 10.64
CA THR A 22 29.06 10.60 9.63
C THR A 22 29.81 10.55 8.30
N GLU A 23 30.90 9.79 8.23
CA GLU A 23 31.18 8.95 7.06
C GLU A 23 30.54 7.58 7.33
N GLY A 24 29.50 7.22 6.58
CA GLY A 24 28.72 6.00 6.79
C GLY A 24 27.23 6.28 6.99
N GLY A 25 26.55 6.70 5.94
CA GLY A 25 25.10 6.89 5.93
C GLY A 25 24.36 5.56 6.08
N ALA A 26 24.00 5.20 7.32
CA ALA A 26 23.06 4.12 7.59
C ALA A 26 21.62 4.59 7.35
N VAL A 27 20.89 3.85 6.52
CA VAL A 27 19.44 3.94 6.35
C VAL A 27 18.76 3.86 7.73
N PRO A 28 17.89 4.80 8.11
CA PRO A 28 17.17 4.67 9.37
C PRO A 28 16.21 3.49 9.26
N LYS A 29 16.54 2.42 10.00
CA LYS A 29 15.64 1.28 10.26
C LYS A 29 14.27 1.83 10.67
N SER A 30 13.22 1.60 9.89
CA SER A 30 11.85 1.65 10.41
C SER A 30 11.57 0.37 11.22
N THR A 31 12.42 0.07 12.20
CA THR A 31 12.11 -0.92 13.22
C THR A 31 11.15 -0.26 14.18
N SER A 32 9.86 -0.49 13.99
CA SER A 32 8.91 -0.52 15.10
C SER A 32 9.38 -1.63 16.04
N SER A 33 10.30 -1.31 16.95
CA SER A 33 10.62 -2.08 18.14
C SER A 33 9.50 -1.93 19.16
N ALA A 34 8.27 -2.27 18.76
CA ALA A 34 7.22 -2.61 19.70
C ALA A 34 7.41 -4.10 20.01
N LYS A 35 7.72 -4.41 21.28
CA LYS A 35 7.54 -5.78 21.78
C LYS A 35 6.10 -6.20 21.47
N PRO A 36 5.85 -7.42 20.97
CA PRO A 36 4.50 -7.88 20.72
C PRO A 36 3.74 -7.84 22.04
N VAL A 37 2.60 -7.17 22.05
CA VAL A 37 1.55 -7.53 23.00
C VAL A 37 1.22 -8.97 22.67
N THR A 38 1.45 -9.86 23.62
CA THR A 38 0.92 -11.23 23.60
C THR A 38 -0.59 -11.11 23.60
N ASN A 39 -1.20 -11.03 22.41
CA ASN A 39 -2.60 -11.33 22.29
C ASN A 39 -2.74 -12.81 22.59
N ALA A 40 -3.49 -13.10 23.65
CA ALA A 40 -3.88 -14.42 24.06
C ALA A 40 -4.35 -15.23 22.84
N ALA A 41 -4.03 -16.52 22.89
CA ALA A 41 -4.35 -17.54 21.90
C ALA A 41 -5.60 -17.20 21.08
N ALA A 42 -5.45 -17.24 19.76
CA ALA A 42 -6.57 -17.30 18.83
C ALA A 42 -7.41 -18.52 19.20
N ASN A 43 -8.43 -18.30 20.01
CA ASN A 43 -9.42 -19.31 20.32
C ASN A 43 -10.22 -19.51 19.05
N SER A 44 -10.24 -20.73 18.54
CA SER A 44 -10.95 -21.18 17.35
C SER A 44 -12.47 -21.21 17.59
N GLY A 45 -13.04 -20.06 17.91
CA GLY A 45 -14.47 -19.82 17.97
C GLY A 45 -14.85 -18.80 16.90
N SER A 46 -15.84 -19.15 16.08
CA SER A 46 -16.57 -18.30 15.15
C SER A 46 -16.54 -16.80 15.53
N VAL A 47 -15.57 -16.05 15.00
CA VAL A 47 -15.57 -14.59 15.11
C VAL A 47 -16.58 -14.12 14.08
N ALA A 48 -17.73 -13.65 14.54
CA ALA A 48 -18.67 -12.91 13.70
C ALA A 48 -17.86 -11.87 12.90
N ASN A 49 -18.10 -11.81 11.60
CA ASN A 49 -17.40 -10.95 10.66
C ASN A 49 -17.69 -9.48 11.01
N VAL A 50 -16.98 -8.92 11.99
CA VAL A 50 -17.12 -7.52 12.42
C VAL A 50 -16.22 -6.68 11.54
N ASN A 51 -16.80 -6.13 10.47
CA ASN A 51 -16.08 -5.22 9.57
C ASN A 51 -15.47 -4.06 10.37
N ARG A 52 -14.13 -3.94 10.32
CA ARG A 52 -13.39 -2.76 10.78
C ARG A 52 -13.94 -1.52 10.06
N PRO A 53 -14.14 -0.37 10.75
CA PRO A 53 -14.44 0.90 10.10
C PRO A 53 -13.36 1.31 9.09
N LYS A 54 -13.79 1.64 7.88
CA LYS A 54 -12.94 2.09 6.77
C LYS A 54 -12.87 3.61 6.66
N THR A 55 -13.84 4.32 7.24
CA THR A 55 -13.90 5.78 7.26
C THR A 55 -14.00 6.33 8.69
N LEU A 56 -13.66 7.62 8.85
CA LEU A 56 -13.84 8.34 10.10
C LEU A 56 -15.32 8.32 10.54
N GLU A 57 -16.25 8.50 9.60
CA GLU A 57 -17.68 8.51 9.89
C GLU A 57 -18.20 7.15 10.35
N GLU A 58 -17.75 6.06 9.73
CA GLU A 58 -18.06 4.69 10.22
C GLU A 58 -17.52 4.46 11.62
N ALA A 59 -16.31 4.94 11.92
CA ALA A 59 -15.69 4.78 13.23
C ALA A 59 -16.41 5.64 14.30
N LYS A 60 -16.82 6.87 13.97
CA LYS A 60 -17.60 7.74 14.86
C LYS A 60 -18.94 7.09 15.18
N LYS A 61 -19.66 6.63 14.15
CA LYS A 61 -20.93 5.92 14.29
C LYS A 61 -20.78 4.67 15.17
N LEU A 62 -19.70 3.89 15.01
CA LEU A 62 -19.45 2.72 15.86
C LEU A 62 -19.22 3.14 17.32
N ARG A 63 -18.41 4.17 17.57
CA ARG A 63 -18.15 4.68 18.93
C ARG A 63 -19.41 5.21 19.61
N GLU A 64 -20.27 5.89 18.86
CA GLU A 64 -21.54 6.43 19.35
C GLU A 64 -22.58 5.33 19.66
N THR A 65 -22.64 4.30 18.81
CA THR A 65 -23.64 3.23 18.95
C THR A 65 -23.21 2.13 19.93
N ASP A 66 -21.91 1.85 20.04
CA ASP A 66 -21.35 0.79 20.88
C ASP A 66 -19.88 1.10 21.23
N SER A 67 -19.70 1.92 22.26
CA SER A 67 -18.36 2.39 22.68
C SER A 67 -17.44 1.25 23.16
N GLU A 68 -17.98 0.21 23.81
CA GLU A 68 -17.18 -0.94 24.27
C GLU A 68 -16.67 -1.76 23.08
N ARG A 69 -17.53 -1.98 22.07
CA ARG A 69 -17.11 -2.62 20.83
C ARG A 69 -16.13 -1.76 20.05
N ALA A 70 -16.33 -0.44 19.98
CA ALA A 70 -15.39 0.46 19.32
C ALA A 70 -13.99 0.37 19.96
N ALA A 71 -13.90 0.36 21.29
CA ALA A 71 -12.64 0.26 22.02
C ALA A 71 -11.87 -1.05 21.78
N SER A 72 -12.60 -2.14 21.52
CA SER A 72 -12.04 -3.47 21.24
C SER A 72 -11.85 -3.77 19.75
N THR A 73 -12.38 -2.94 18.84
CA THR A 73 -12.32 -3.14 17.40
C THR A 73 -11.03 -2.54 16.81
N PHE A 74 -10.24 -3.37 16.13
CA PHE A 74 -9.05 -2.89 15.41
C PHE A 74 -9.45 -1.87 14.33
N GLY A 75 -8.79 -0.72 14.29
CA GLY A 75 -9.06 0.31 13.30
C GLY A 75 -10.20 1.27 13.66
N ALA A 76 -10.71 1.23 14.89
CA ALA A 76 -11.80 2.08 15.38
C ALA A 76 -11.37 3.04 16.51
N ARG A 77 -10.06 3.13 16.81
CA ARG A 77 -9.56 3.94 17.92
C ARG A 77 -9.39 5.39 17.51
N LEU A 78 -10.45 6.18 17.70
CA LEU A 78 -10.48 7.61 17.39
C LEU A 78 -9.80 8.46 18.48
N LEU A 79 -9.06 9.49 18.08
CA LEU A 79 -8.48 10.49 18.97
C LEU A 79 -9.39 11.72 19.05
N ASP A 80 -9.85 12.07 20.25
CA ASP A 80 -10.56 13.31 20.53
C ASP A 80 -9.65 14.29 21.31
N ASP A 81 -8.81 15.02 20.58
CA ASP A 81 -7.89 16.03 21.13
C ASP A 81 -8.65 17.19 21.86
N GLN A 82 -9.97 17.33 21.65
CA GLN A 82 -10.80 18.34 22.33
C GLN A 82 -11.60 17.78 23.52
N GLY A 83 -11.94 16.48 23.48
CA GLY A 83 -12.69 15.76 24.51
C GLY A 83 -11.87 15.27 25.70
N GLY A 84 -10.55 15.49 25.69
CA GLY A 84 -9.66 15.17 26.81
C GLY A 84 -8.88 13.87 26.68
N ASP A 85 -8.86 13.25 25.49
CA ASP A 85 -8.02 12.08 25.25
C ASP A 85 -6.53 12.46 25.39
N ASP A 86 -5.78 11.67 26.15
CA ASP A 86 -4.32 11.78 26.16
C ASP A 86 -3.77 11.05 24.94
N VAL A 87 -3.25 11.79 23.95
CA VAL A 87 -2.62 11.25 22.74
C VAL A 87 -1.57 10.17 23.02
N TRP A 88 -0.96 10.16 24.22
CA TRP A 88 0.06 9.20 24.62
C TRP A 88 -0.50 7.93 25.27
N GLU A 89 -1.80 7.84 25.55
CA GLU A 89 -2.46 6.68 26.15
C GLU A 89 -2.30 5.42 25.28
N HIS A 90 -2.31 5.61 23.97
CA HIS A 90 -2.16 4.55 22.97
C HIS A 90 -0.89 4.73 22.13
N ASN A 91 -0.43 3.67 21.47
CA ASN A 91 0.74 3.75 20.57
C ASN A 91 0.36 4.25 19.17
N ALA A 92 -0.93 4.13 18.86
CA ALA A 92 -1.51 4.52 17.60
C ALA A 92 -2.99 4.88 17.77
N TRP A 93 -3.45 5.80 16.94
CA TRP A 93 -4.83 6.22 16.77
C TRP A 93 -5.21 6.12 15.29
N ASP A 94 -6.45 5.77 15.01
CA ASP A 94 -7.02 5.55 13.69
C ASP A 94 -7.85 6.75 13.24
N HIS A 95 -7.94 6.96 11.91
CA HIS A 95 -8.72 8.02 11.26
C HIS A 95 -8.39 9.43 11.73
N VAL A 96 -7.13 9.67 12.14
CA VAL A 96 -6.70 10.98 12.64
C VAL A 96 -6.43 11.94 11.49
N GLU A 97 -7.14 13.05 11.49
CA GLU A 97 -6.82 14.19 10.64
C GLU A 97 -5.73 15.04 11.30
N PRO A 98 -4.67 15.41 10.56
CA PRO A 98 -3.70 16.35 11.08
C PRO A 98 -4.34 17.71 11.40
N PRO A 99 -3.82 18.46 12.38
CA PRO A 99 -4.24 19.84 12.64
C PRO A 99 -4.19 20.73 11.39
N ALA A 100 -5.06 21.73 11.31
CA ALA A 100 -5.16 22.59 10.12
C ALA A 100 -3.84 23.32 9.76
N ASP A 101 -3.06 23.71 10.77
CA ASP A 101 -1.74 24.34 10.62
C ASP A 101 -0.63 23.35 10.20
N TYR A 102 -0.88 22.04 10.32
CA TYR A 102 0.06 21.01 9.84
C TYR A 102 0.25 21.07 8.33
N MET A 103 -0.75 21.53 7.58
CA MET A 103 -0.66 21.71 6.12
C MET A 103 0.38 22.76 5.73
N GLU A 104 0.53 23.84 6.50
CA GLU A 104 1.58 24.84 6.26
C GLU A 104 2.98 24.23 6.48
N THR A 105 3.12 23.38 7.51
CA THR A 105 4.36 22.63 7.76
C THR A 105 4.67 21.66 6.61
N ILE A 106 3.66 20.92 6.13
CA ILE A 106 3.79 20.03 4.98
C ILE A 106 4.28 20.81 3.76
N GLN A 107 3.63 21.92 3.42
CA GLN A 107 4.00 22.72 2.26
C GLN A 107 5.44 23.22 2.36
N GLY A 108 5.83 23.77 3.51
CA GLY A 108 7.20 24.23 3.74
C GLY A 108 8.27 23.11 3.66
N LEU A 109 7.91 21.85 4.00
CA LEU A 109 8.81 20.71 3.82
C LEU A 109 8.93 20.31 2.35
N LEU A 110 7.81 20.25 1.62
CA LEU A 110 7.80 19.91 0.21
C LEU A 110 8.53 20.96 -0.64
N ASP A 111 8.34 22.24 -0.34
CA ASP A 111 9.04 23.34 -1.02
C ASP A 111 10.57 23.22 -0.84
N LYS A 112 11.03 22.89 0.37
CA LYS A 112 12.46 22.65 0.64
C LYS A 112 13.00 21.43 -0.13
N GLN A 113 12.20 20.37 -0.26
CA GLN A 113 12.59 19.20 -1.05
C GLN A 113 12.69 19.53 -2.53
N ALA A 114 11.74 20.32 -3.05
CA ALA A 114 11.73 20.77 -4.45
C ALA A 114 12.94 21.65 -4.80
N GLN A 115 13.38 22.51 -3.87
CA GLN A 115 14.59 23.34 -4.03
C GLN A 115 15.89 22.52 -4.12
N ALA A 116 15.87 21.27 -3.63
CA ALA A 116 17.01 20.36 -3.66
C ALA A 116 16.63 19.03 -4.33
N ALA A 117 15.91 19.13 -5.45
CA ALA A 117 15.59 17.99 -6.29
C ALA A 117 16.85 17.36 -6.90
N VAL A 118 16.79 16.06 -7.17
CA VAL A 118 17.83 15.31 -7.85
C VAL A 118 17.95 15.85 -9.28
N SER A 119 19.17 16.04 -9.76
CA SER A 119 19.40 16.47 -11.14
C SER A 119 18.94 15.40 -12.15
N SER A 120 18.55 15.81 -13.36
CA SER A 120 18.08 14.87 -14.40
C SER A 120 19.11 13.78 -14.73
N ASP A 121 20.40 14.12 -14.78
CA ASP A 121 21.49 13.16 -15.05
C ASP A 121 21.64 12.12 -13.94
N GLU A 122 21.42 12.51 -12.69
CA GLU A 122 21.46 11.59 -11.56
C GLU A 122 20.19 10.74 -11.48
N ALA A 123 19.02 11.34 -11.73
CA ALA A 123 17.74 10.63 -11.80
C ALA A 123 17.77 9.50 -12.85
N ALA A 124 18.37 9.76 -14.02
CA ALA A 124 18.53 8.76 -15.07
C ALA A 124 19.23 7.47 -14.59
N ARG A 125 20.16 7.55 -13.63
CA ARG A 125 20.85 6.38 -13.06
C ARG A 125 19.91 5.52 -12.23
N PHE A 126 19.03 6.14 -11.46
CA PHE A 126 18.01 5.43 -10.69
C PHE A 126 16.93 4.82 -11.58
N HIS A 127 16.76 5.32 -12.80
CA HIS A 127 15.80 4.78 -13.77
C HIS A 127 16.38 3.61 -14.58
N ALA A 128 17.65 3.70 -14.97
CA ALA A 128 18.30 2.72 -15.84
C ALA A 128 18.43 1.32 -15.22
N ASP A 129 18.61 1.23 -13.90
CA ASP A 129 18.80 -0.05 -13.19
C ASP A 129 17.90 -0.15 -11.94
N ALA A 130 16.61 0.15 -12.11
CA ALA A 130 15.65 0.09 -11.01
C ALA A 130 15.55 -1.31 -10.39
N ALA A 131 15.74 -2.38 -11.18
CA ALA A 131 15.76 -3.77 -10.71
C ALA A 131 16.96 -4.05 -9.80
N GLY A 132 18.16 -3.61 -10.19
CA GLY A 132 19.39 -3.87 -9.46
C GLY A 132 19.38 -3.34 -8.02
N PHE A 133 18.66 -2.23 -7.76
CA PHE A 133 18.47 -1.73 -6.40
C PHE A 133 17.63 -2.67 -5.53
N TRP A 134 16.59 -3.29 -6.09
CA TRP A 134 15.78 -4.28 -5.38
C TRP A 134 16.53 -5.61 -5.20
N ASP A 135 17.31 -6.07 -6.17
CA ASP A 135 18.18 -7.24 -6.02
C ASP A 135 19.22 -7.02 -4.91
N THR A 136 19.84 -5.83 -4.88
CA THR A 136 20.76 -5.44 -3.81
C THR A 136 20.06 -5.39 -2.45
N PHE A 137 18.79 -4.97 -2.41
CA PHE A 137 18.02 -4.95 -1.18
C PHE A 137 17.75 -6.36 -0.66
N TYR A 138 17.23 -7.26 -1.50
CA TYR A 138 16.83 -8.61 -1.07
C TYR A 138 18.03 -9.53 -0.79
N SER A 139 19.12 -9.42 -1.53
CA SER A 139 20.36 -10.15 -1.23
C SER A 139 20.92 -9.85 0.16
N LYS A 140 20.66 -8.65 0.71
CA LYS A 140 21.11 -8.25 2.06
C LYS A 140 20.14 -8.64 3.17
N HIS A 141 18.84 -8.66 2.89
CA HIS A 141 17.81 -8.73 3.92
C HIS A 141 17.00 -10.02 3.92
N GLU A 142 16.93 -10.74 2.80
CA GLU A 142 16.18 -11.99 2.64
C GLU A 142 14.72 -11.84 3.16
N ASN A 143 14.26 -12.73 4.04
CA ASN A 143 12.92 -12.74 4.63
C ASN A 143 12.82 -11.97 5.96
N ARG A 144 13.85 -11.20 6.36
CA ARG A 144 13.95 -10.63 7.71
C ARG A 144 13.44 -9.20 7.83
N PHE A 145 13.23 -8.51 6.72
CA PHE A 145 12.91 -7.07 6.74
C PHE A 145 11.41 -6.81 6.88
N PHE A 146 10.59 -7.41 6.03
CA PHE A 146 9.14 -7.22 6.04
C PHE A 146 8.47 -8.30 6.90
N LYS A 147 7.42 -7.90 7.62
CA LYS A 147 6.62 -8.80 8.45
C LYS A 147 5.48 -9.39 7.64
N ASP A 148 5.04 -10.57 8.02
CA ASP A 148 3.83 -11.18 7.47
C ASP A 148 2.63 -10.25 7.61
N ARG A 149 1.86 -10.15 6.54
CA ARG A 149 0.71 -9.25 6.45
C ARG A 149 -0.51 -9.87 7.13
N ARG A 150 -0.40 -10.09 8.44
CA ARG A 150 -1.46 -10.69 9.26
C ARG A 150 -2.76 -9.89 9.26
N TRP A 151 -2.75 -8.63 8.81
CA TRP A 151 -3.92 -7.77 8.69
C TRP A 151 -4.73 -7.99 7.39
N LEU A 152 -4.23 -8.77 6.42
CA LEU A 152 -4.88 -8.93 5.10
C LEU A 152 -6.34 -9.35 5.20
N HIS A 153 -6.69 -10.28 6.09
CA HIS A 153 -8.06 -10.76 6.28
C HIS A 153 -9.05 -9.65 6.70
N LEU A 154 -8.57 -8.58 7.34
CA LEU A 154 -9.41 -7.45 7.77
C LEU A 154 -9.65 -6.43 6.64
N GLU A 155 -8.71 -6.31 5.71
CA GLU A 155 -8.79 -5.36 4.60
C GLU A 155 -9.33 -5.99 3.32
N PHE A 156 -8.98 -7.25 3.10
CA PHE A 156 -9.23 -8.02 1.89
C PHE A 156 -9.87 -9.38 2.23
N PRO A 157 -11.09 -9.40 2.80
CA PRO A 157 -11.81 -10.64 3.11
C PRO A 157 -12.01 -11.55 1.89
N GLU A 158 -11.94 -11.00 0.67
CA GLU A 158 -12.00 -11.75 -0.59
C GLU A 158 -10.86 -12.78 -0.69
N LEU A 159 -9.68 -12.47 -0.16
CA LEU A 159 -8.57 -13.43 -0.07
C LEU A 159 -8.89 -14.55 0.92
N THR A 160 -9.51 -14.23 2.06
CA THR A 160 -9.92 -15.24 3.05
C THR A 160 -11.05 -16.13 2.52
N ALA A 161 -11.97 -15.57 1.73
CA ALA A 161 -13.02 -16.34 1.07
C ALA A 161 -12.44 -17.31 0.03
N ALA A 162 -11.45 -16.88 -0.75
CA ALA A 162 -10.83 -17.68 -1.80
C ALA A 162 -10.09 -18.94 -1.30
N ILE A 163 -9.68 -18.95 -0.02
CA ILE A 163 -8.91 -20.04 0.57
C ILE A 163 -9.77 -21.04 1.39
N GLN A 164 -11.10 -20.89 1.40
CA GLN A 164 -12.00 -21.85 2.06
C GLN A 164 -12.15 -23.14 1.25
N GLU A 165 -12.44 -24.26 1.93
CA GLU A 165 -12.52 -25.60 1.32
C GLU A 165 -13.57 -25.70 0.19
N ASP A 166 -14.69 -25.00 0.36
CA ASP A 166 -15.82 -24.95 -0.57
C ASP A 166 -15.72 -23.82 -1.61
N ALA A 167 -14.68 -22.97 -1.54
CA ALA A 167 -14.46 -21.90 -2.50
C ALA A 167 -14.26 -22.45 -3.93
N PRO A 168 -14.67 -21.74 -4.99
CA PRO A 168 -14.42 -22.17 -6.37
C PRO A 168 -12.93 -22.30 -6.69
N ALA A 169 -12.59 -22.78 -7.89
CA ALA A 169 -11.21 -22.69 -8.35
C ALA A 169 -10.80 -21.21 -8.43
N MET A 170 -9.69 -20.85 -7.78
CA MET A 170 -9.26 -19.47 -7.64
C MET A 170 -7.82 -19.31 -8.09
N ARG A 171 -7.56 -18.35 -8.97
CA ARG A 171 -6.23 -17.97 -9.42
C ARG A 171 -5.91 -16.58 -8.91
N ILE A 172 -4.92 -16.47 -8.03
CA ILE A 172 -4.55 -15.21 -7.37
C ILE A 172 -3.09 -14.91 -7.67
N ILE A 173 -2.79 -13.67 -8.04
CA ILE A 173 -1.42 -13.19 -8.24
C ILE A 173 -1.06 -12.09 -7.25
N GLU A 174 0.06 -12.25 -6.54
CA GLU A 174 0.74 -11.16 -5.82
C GLU A 174 1.84 -10.60 -6.73
N VAL A 175 1.75 -9.30 -7.05
CA VAL A 175 2.79 -8.58 -7.77
C VAL A 175 3.60 -7.73 -6.80
N GLY A 176 4.92 -7.83 -6.87
CA GLY A 176 5.81 -7.31 -5.82
C GLY A 176 5.81 -8.23 -4.59
N CYS A 177 5.94 -9.54 -4.82
CA CYS A 177 5.80 -10.54 -3.76
C CYS A 177 6.89 -10.46 -2.68
N GLY A 178 8.05 -9.88 -2.99
CA GLY A 178 9.15 -9.71 -2.06
C GLY A 178 9.58 -11.04 -1.43
N ALA A 179 9.52 -11.12 -0.10
CA ALA A 179 9.80 -12.35 0.64
C ALA A 179 8.57 -13.28 0.81
N GLY A 180 7.45 -12.99 0.15
CA GLY A 180 6.22 -13.80 0.20
C GLY A 180 5.33 -13.54 1.43
N ASN A 181 5.39 -12.34 2.02
CA ASN A 181 4.65 -12.00 3.24
C ASN A 181 3.11 -11.92 3.07
N THR A 182 2.59 -12.07 1.85
CA THR A 182 1.16 -12.34 1.57
C THR A 182 0.96 -13.80 1.18
N VAL A 183 1.77 -14.30 0.24
CA VAL A 183 1.68 -15.67 -0.30
C VAL A 183 1.77 -16.74 0.77
N PHE A 184 2.75 -16.69 1.68
CA PHE A 184 2.92 -17.74 2.69
C PHE A 184 1.80 -17.77 3.73
N PRO A 185 1.36 -16.63 4.31
CA PRO A 185 0.17 -16.65 5.17
C PRO A 185 -1.10 -17.20 4.48
N LEU A 186 -1.27 -16.95 3.17
CA LEU A 186 -2.38 -17.54 2.41
C LEU A 186 -2.22 -19.04 2.24
N LEU A 187 -1.03 -19.53 1.88
CA LEU A 187 -0.74 -20.95 1.74
C LEU A 187 -0.89 -21.72 3.07
N GLU A 188 -0.40 -21.16 4.17
CA GLU A 188 -0.48 -21.77 5.51
C GLU A 188 -1.93 -21.92 5.97
N ALA A 189 -2.78 -20.94 5.68
CA ALA A 189 -4.19 -20.95 6.05
C ALA A 189 -5.10 -21.65 5.01
N ASN A 190 -4.54 -22.07 3.87
CA ASN A 190 -5.34 -22.54 2.74
C ASN A 190 -6.01 -23.88 3.00
N LYS A 191 -7.30 -23.94 2.67
CA LYS A 191 -8.10 -25.17 2.65
C LYS A 191 -8.67 -25.46 1.26
N ASN A 192 -8.53 -24.55 0.30
CA ASN A 192 -9.00 -24.71 -1.08
C ASN A 192 -7.98 -25.52 -1.91
N PRO A 193 -8.26 -26.79 -2.27
CA PRO A 193 -7.33 -27.59 -3.08
C PRO A 193 -7.19 -27.09 -4.53
N ARG A 194 -8.08 -26.18 -4.97
CA ARG A 194 -8.10 -25.59 -6.32
C ARG A 194 -7.55 -24.16 -6.35
N LEU A 195 -6.87 -23.73 -5.29
CA LEU A 195 -6.17 -22.45 -5.26
C LEU A 195 -4.86 -22.56 -6.06
N GLU A 196 -4.66 -21.63 -6.99
CA GLU A 196 -3.39 -21.40 -7.67
C GLU A 196 -2.87 -20.00 -7.33
N LEU A 197 -1.71 -19.94 -6.67
CA LEU A 197 -1.04 -18.69 -6.34
C LEU A 197 0.12 -18.41 -7.30
N PHE A 198 0.21 -17.18 -7.78
CA PHE A 198 1.32 -16.68 -8.58
C PHE A 198 2.02 -15.57 -7.79
N ALA A 199 3.31 -15.72 -7.52
CA ALA A 199 4.12 -14.76 -6.77
C ALA A 199 5.16 -14.14 -7.71
N CYS A 200 4.94 -12.88 -8.12
CA CYS A 200 5.81 -12.21 -9.07
C CYS A 200 6.55 -11.06 -8.42
N ASP A 201 7.83 -10.90 -8.75
CA ASP A 201 8.61 -9.72 -8.35
C ASP A 201 9.53 -9.29 -9.49
N TYR A 202 9.86 -7.99 -9.52
CA TYR A 202 10.82 -7.44 -10.46
C TYR A 202 12.24 -7.89 -10.12
N SER A 203 12.51 -8.19 -8.84
CA SER A 203 13.78 -8.69 -8.33
C SER A 203 13.90 -10.21 -8.46
N ALA A 204 15.00 -10.66 -9.08
CA ALA A 204 15.35 -12.08 -9.13
C ALA A 204 15.69 -12.63 -7.74
N GLU A 205 16.34 -11.82 -6.91
CA GLU A 205 16.67 -12.18 -5.53
C GLU A 205 15.41 -12.36 -4.68
N ALA A 206 14.41 -11.48 -4.79
CA ALA A 206 13.12 -11.63 -4.11
C ALA A 206 12.43 -12.96 -4.48
N VAL A 207 12.35 -13.26 -5.77
CA VAL A 207 11.78 -14.52 -6.26
C VAL A 207 12.55 -15.72 -5.72
N GLN A 208 13.88 -15.63 -5.61
CA GLN A 208 14.69 -16.69 -5.02
C GLN A 208 14.43 -16.86 -3.52
N VAL A 209 14.20 -15.78 -2.77
CA VAL A 209 13.78 -15.84 -1.36
C VAL A 209 12.47 -16.61 -1.22
N VAL A 210 11.47 -16.34 -2.08
CA VAL A 210 10.20 -17.09 -2.09
C VAL A 210 10.44 -18.56 -2.42
N LYS A 211 11.19 -18.87 -3.48
CA LYS A 211 11.46 -20.27 -3.90
C LYS A 211 12.24 -21.07 -2.85
N SER A 212 13.01 -20.39 -2.00
CA SER A 212 13.82 -21.01 -0.94
C SER A 212 13.01 -21.29 0.34
N ASN A 213 11.78 -20.78 0.46
CA ASN A 213 10.93 -21.08 1.60
C ASN A 213 10.51 -22.57 1.59
N PRO A 214 10.65 -23.32 2.70
CA PRO A 214 10.25 -24.73 2.76
C PRO A 214 8.80 -25.00 2.33
N LEU A 215 7.88 -24.08 2.62
CA LEU A 215 6.47 -24.23 2.25
C LEU A 215 6.25 -24.15 0.73
N TYR A 216 7.09 -23.43 -0.01
CA TYR A 216 6.99 -23.32 -1.46
C TYR A 216 7.10 -24.70 -2.13
N SER A 217 8.04 -25.53 -1.70
CA SER A 217 8.30 -26.86 -2.27
C SER A 217 7.61 -28.00 -1.51
N SER A 218 6.95 -27.72 -0.38
CA SER A 218 6.29 -28.75 0.43
C SER A 218 5.24 -29.52 -0.39
N THR A 219 5.21 -30.85 -0.22
CA THR A 219 4.16 -31.72 -0.77
C THR A 219 2.90 -31.74 0.09
N GLU A 220 2.97 -31.21 1.31
CA GLU A 220 1.85 -31.13 2.25
C GLU A 220 1.00 -29.87 2.06
N LYS A 221 1.46 -28.91 1.24
CA LYS A 221 0.69 -27.69 0.95
C LYS A 221 -0.61 -28.02 0.20
N ILE A 222 -1.69 -27.35 0.55
CA ILE A 222 -2.96 -27.40 -0.17
C ILE A 222 -2.93 -26.31 -1.26
N GLY A 223 -3.31 -26.66 -2.49
CA GLY A 223 -3.21 -25.77 -3.65
C GLY A 223 -1.81 -25.73 -4.27
N SER A 224 -1.56 -24.75 -5.13
CA SER A 224 -0.28 -24.57 -5.83
C SER A 224 0.26 -23.14 -5.67
N CYS A 225 1.58 -23.01 -5.82
CA CYS A 225 2.26 -21.71 -5.84
C CYS A 225 3.37 -21.75 -6.89
N ALA A 226 3.40 -20.77 -7.79
CA ALA A 226 4.47 -20.54 -8.75
C ALA A 226 5.07 -19.16 -8.53
N ALA A 227 6.41 -19.06 -8.52
CA ALA A 227 7.11 -17.79 -8.39
C ALA A 227 7.97 -17.50 -9.62
N SER A 228 7.88 -16.29 -10.16
CA SER A 228 8.59 -15.89 -11.39
C SER A 228 9.06 -14.43 -11.35
N VAL A 229 10.20 -14.16 -11.98
CA VAL A 229 10.68 -12.79 -12.18
C VAL A 229 9.85 -12.14 -13.26
N TRP A 230 9.20 -11.02 -12.94
CA TRP A 230 8.33 -10.32 -13.87
C TRP A 230 8.23 -8.83 -13.53
N ASP A 231 8.34 -8.00 -14.56
CA ASP A 231 8.19 -6.55 -14.48
C ASP A 231 6.73 -6.17 -14.73
N LEU A 232 6.08 -5.59 -13.71
CA LEU A 232 4.69 -5.14 -13.77
C LEU A 232 4.43 -4.18 -14.94
N SER A 233 5.39 -3.31 -15.25
CA SER A 233 5.29 -2.32 -16.34
C SER A 233 5.89 -2.81 -17.66
N GLY A 234 6.47 -4.02 -17.66
CA GLY A 234 7.15 -4.58 -18.83
C GLY A 234 6.20 -4.76 -20.01
N THR A 235 6.68 -4.44 -21.21
CA THR A 235 5.92 -4.60 -22.46
C THR A 235 6.72 -5.34 -23.51
N THR A 236 6.06 -5.83 -24.55
CA THR A 236 6.72 -6.44 -25.71
C THR A 236 6.49 -5.56 -26.95
N PRO A 237 7.53 -5.22 -27.72
CA PRO A 237 7.37 -4.48 -28.97
C PRO A 237 6.51 -5.27 -29.97
N ILE A 238 5.62 -4.58 -30.69
CA ILE A 238 4.89 -5.17 -31.80
C ILE A 238 5.75 -5.03 -33.06
N THR A 239 6.00 -6.14 -33.77
CA THR A 239 6.82 -6.12 -34.98
C THR A 239 6.24 -5.16 -36.02
N ASN A 240 7.09 -4.30 -36.59
CA ASN A 240 6.72 -3.26 -37.58
C ASN A 240 5.70 -2.23 -37.07
N SER A 241 5.69 -1.95 -35.76
CA SER A 241 4.84 -0.92 -35.14
C SER A 241 5.59 -0.20 -34.02
N ASP A 242 5.30 1.08 -33.82
CA ASP A 242 5.79 1.85 -32.66
C ASP A 242 5.02 1.53 -31.37
N GLN A 243 4.06 0.59 -31.45
CA GLN A 243 3.22 0.19 -30.33
C GLN A 243 3.82 -0.99 -29.55
N THR A 244 3.43 -1.10 -28.29
CA THR A 244 3.79 -2.20 -27.41
C THR A 244 2.55 -2.96 -26.94
N GLN A 245 2.69 -4.26 -26.75
CA GLN A 245 1.65 -5.13 -26.19
C GLN A 245 1.97 -5.53 -24.75
N ALA A 246 0.92 -5.94 -24.04
CA ALA A 246 1.02 -6.44 -22.67
C ALA A 246 1.95 -7.67 -22.59
N ARG A 247 2.73 -7.77 -21.51
CA ARG A 247 3.61 -8.90 -21.22
C ARG A 247 3.14 -9.56 -19.94
N LEU A 248 2.64 -10.79 -20.02
CA LEU A 248 2.15 -11.52 -18.86
C LEU A 248 3.25 -12.35 -18.18
N PRO A 249 3.14 -12.63 -16.87
CA PRO A 249 4.08 -13.48 -16.16
C PRO A 249 3.96 -14.95 -16.61
N GLU A 250 4.99 -15.74 -16.32
CA GLU A 250 5.03 -17.16 -16.65
C GLU A 250 3.86 -17.91 -16.00
N GLY A 251 3.19 -18.79 -16.76
CA GLY A 251 2.03 -19.55 -16.29
C GLY A 251 0.72 -18.76 -16.24
N VAL A 252 0.73 -17.46 -16.52
CA VAL A 252 -0.48 -16.61 -16.55
C VAL A 252 -0.93 -16.38 -17.99
N GLN A 253 -2.20 -16.69 -18.24
CA GLN A 253 -2.84 -16.44 -19.54
C GLN A 253 -3.67 -15.14 -19.47
N PRO A 254 -3.99 -14.52 -20.61
CA PRO A 254 -4.97 -13.43 -20.62
C PRO A 254 -6.29 -13.88 -19.99
N HIS A 255 -6.92 -13.00 -19.22
CA HIS A 255 -8.24 -13.22 -18.61
C HIS A 255 -8.33 -14.52 -17.79
N SER A 256 -7.27 -14.84 -17.05
CA SER A 256 -7.20 -16.09 -16.27
C SER A 256 -7.11 -15.87 -14.76
N ILE A 257 -6.78 -14.66 -14.31
CA ILE A 257 -6.63 -14.32 -12.89
C ILE A 257 -7.94 -13.83 -12.29
N ASP A 258 -8.32 -14.35 -11.13
CA ASP A 258 -9.51 -13.92 -10.39
C ASP A 258 -9.20 -12.71 -9.50
N ILE A 259 -8.02 -12.67 -8.87
CA ILE A 259 -7.60 -11.59 -7.96
C ILE A 259 -6.14 -11.20 -8.21
N VAL A 260 -5.90 -9.90 -8.42
CA VAL A 260 -4.56 -9.29 -8.46
C VAL A 260 -4.33 -8.51 -7.17
N VAL A 261 -3.25 -8.82 -6.46
CA VAL A 261 -2.84 -8.16 -5.21
C VAL A 261 -1.67 -7.23 -5.51
N LEU A 262 -1.86 -5.93 -5.27
CA LEU A 262 -0.90 -4.85 -5.48
C LEU A 262 -0.66 -4.13 -4.14
N ILE A 263 0.29 -4.62 -3.34
CA ILE A 263 0.57 -4.04 -2.01
C ILE A 263 2.00 -3.53 -1.95
N PHE A 264 2.16 -2.20 -1.87
CA PHE A 264 3.46 -1.50 -1.85
C PHE A 264 4.36 -1.81 -3.05
N VAL A 265 3.75 -1.93 -4.23
CA VAL A 265 4.45 -2.24 -5.50
C VAL A 265 4.33 -1.12 -6.52
N PHE A 266 3.17 -0.47 -6.59
CA PHE A 266 2.89 0.52 -7.63
C PHE A 266 3.69 1.82 -7.39
N SER A 267 3.96 2.14 -6.12
CA SER A 267 4.83 3.27 -5.76
C SER A 267 6.26 3.12 -6.26
N ALA A 268 6.74 1.92 -6.58
CA ALA A 268 8.09 1.74 -7.12
C ALA A 268 8.20 2.15 -8.61
N LEU A 269 7.05 2.30 -9.28
CA LEU A 269 6.94 2.68 -10.69
C LEU A 269 6.96 4.20 -10.86
N ARG A 270 7.53 4.65 -11.96
CA ARG A 270 7.41 6.03 -12.45
C ARG A 270 6.01 6.28 -13.02
N PRO A 271 5.54 7.54 -13.02
CA PRO A 271 4.25 7.89 -13.64
C PRO A 271 4.08 7.38 -15.07
N GLU A 272 5.13 7.46 -15.89
CA GLU A 272 5.14 6.99 -17.28
C GLU A 272 4.97 5.46 -17.42
N GLU A 273 5.27 4.70 -16.36
CA GLU A 273 5.20 3.23 -16.33
C GLU A 273 3.79 2.73 -15.96
N TRP A 274 2.94 3.58 -15.36
CA TRP A 274 1.64 3.19 -14.82
C TRP A 274 0.66 2.72 -15.88
N ALA A 275 0.61 3.37 -17.05
CA ALA A 275 -0.31 2.99 -18.12
C ALA A 275 -0.03 1.56 -18.63
N SER A 276 1.24 1.19 -18.74
CA SER A 276 1.64 -0.17 -19.11
C SER A 276 1.34 -1.18 -18.00
N ALA A 277 1.59 -0.80 -16.74
CA ALA A 277 1.25 -1.62 -15.58
C ALA A 277 -0.25 -1.91 -15.47
N ALA A 278 -1.10 -0.88 -15.58
CA ALA A 278 -2.55 -1.02 -15.57
C ALA A 278 -3.06 -1.90 -16.72
N ARG A 279 -2.48 -1.76 -17.92
CA ARG A 279 -2.79 -2.60 -19.10
C ARG A 279 -2.44 -4.06 -18.86
N ASN A 280 -1.29 -4.36 -18.26
CA ASN A 280 -0.90 -5.72 -17.92
C ASN A 280 -1.87 -6.35 -16.90
N VAL A 281 -2.23 -5.60 -15.86
CA VAL A 281 -3.24 -6.02 -14.85
C VAL A 281 -4.58 -6.30 -15.53
N MET A 282 -5.07 -5.41 -16.38
CA MET A 282 -6.32 -5.60 -17.10
C MET A 282 -6.30 -6.83 -18.01
N THR A 283 -5.17 -7.06 -18.69
CA THR A 283 -5.02 -8.16 -19.64
C THR A 283 -5.05 -9.51 -18.93
N MET A 284 -4.42 -9.66 -17.76
CA MET A 284 -4.42 -10.93 -17.01
C MET A 284 -5.72 -11.21 -16.26
N LEU A 285 -6.40 -10.17 -15.80
CA LEU A 285 -7.57 -10.27 -14.93
C LEU A 285 -8.78 -10.77 -15.73
N LYS A 286 -9.58 -11.68 -15.17
CA LYS A 286 -10.87 -12.10 -15.76
C LYS A 286 -11.87 -10.94 -15.78
N PRO A 287 -12.86 -10.93 -16.70
CA PRO A 287 -14.05 -10.11 -16.53
C PRO A 287 -14.67 -10.37 -15.16
N GLY A 288 -14.96 -9.31 -14.39
CA GLY A 288 -15.44 -9.41 -13.01
C GLY A 288 -14.36 -9.73 -11.96
N GLY A 289 -13.10 -9.93 -12.36
CA GLY A 289 -11.98 -10.14 -11.44
C GLY A 289 -11.64 -8.89 -10.62
N LEU A 290 -10.91 -9.07 -9.53
CA LEU A 290 -10.62 -8.02 -8.55
C LEU A 290 -9.17 -7.55 -8.58
N VAL A 291 -8.97 -6.25 -8.40
CA VAL A 291 -7.69 -5.64 -8.02
C VAL A 291 -7.78 -5.20 -6.57
N LEU A 292 -6.86 -5.70 -5.75
CA LEU A 292 -6.73 -5.34 -4.34
C LEU A 292 -5.46 -4.49 -4.18
N PHE A 293 -5.64 -3.21 -3.89
CA PHE A 293 -4.56 -2.22 -3.93
C PHE A 293 -4.32 -1.63 -2.55
N ARG A 294 -3.04 -1.52 -2.15
CA ARG A 294 -2.63 -0.68 -1.02
C ARG A 294 -1.23 -0.13 -1.23
N ASP A 295 -1.06 1.18 -1.11
CA ASP A 295 0.26 1.82 -1.27
C ASP A 295 0.39 3.11 -0.43
N TYR A 296 1.52 3.81 -0.54
CA TYR A 296 1.77 5.05 0.19
C TYR A 296 0.87 6.19 -0.29
N GLY A 297 0.20 6.85 0.66
CA GLY A 297 -0.61 8.03 0.37
C GLY A 297 0.20 9.32 0.47
N ARG A 298 -0.23 10.38 -0.23
CA ARG A 298 0.37 11.70 -0.15
C ARG A 298 0.39 12.21 1.29
N TYR A 299 1.46 12.94 1.61
CA TYR A 299 1.77 13.46 2.95
C TYR A 299 2.04 12.39 4.02
N ASP A 300 2.32 11.13 3.63
CA ASP A 300 2.81 10.12 4.57
C ASP A 300 4.15 10.57 5.20
N LEU A 301 4.38 10.20 6.46
CA LEU A 301 5.60 10.56 7.20
C LEU A 301 6.92 10.34 6.42
N PRO A 302 7.13 9.23 5.71
CA PRO A 302 8.35 9.01 4.94
C PRO A 302 8.53 10.07 3.84
N GLN A 303 7.45 10.52 3.18
CA GLN A 303 7.51 11.58 2.18
C GLN A 303 8.07 12.86 2.80
N LEU A 304 7.50 13.27 3.93
CA LEU A 304 7.81 14.53 4.60
C LEU A 304 9.21 14.55 5.24
N ARG A 305 9.85 13.38 5.37
CA ARG A 305 11.18 13.23 5.99
C ARG A 305 12.32 13.00 5.00
N PHE A 306 12.03 12.96 3.70
CA PHE A 306 13.10 12.93 2.72
C PHE A 306 14.00 14.16 2.89
N LYS A 307 15.31 13.89 2.93
CA LYS A 307 16.36 14.91 2.94
C LYS A 307 16.53 15.45 1.52
N LYS A 308 17.40 16.45 1.37
CA LYS A 308 17.86 16.94 0.06
C LYS A 308 18.36 15.81 -0.84
N ASP A 309 18.32 16.05 -2.15
CA ASP A 309 18.85 15.15 -3.18
C ASP A 309 18.11 13.80 -3.20
N ARG A 310 16.78 13.85 -2.99
CA ARG A 310 15.90 12.65 -2.98
C ARG A 310 14.66 12.75 -3.85
N LEU A 311 14.18 13.95 -4.16
CA LEU A 311 13.03 14.15 -5.04
C LEU A 311 13.48 13.95 -6.51
N LEU A 312 12.93 12.95 -7.17
CA LEU A 312 13.19 12.63 -8.59
C LEU A 312 12.24 13.41 -9.51
N GLU A 313 10.93 13.33 -9.22
CA GLU A 313 9.83 14.00 -9.92
C GLU A 313 8.73 14.34 -8.89
N ASP A 314 7.65 15.02 -9.27
CA ASP A 314 6.60 15.39 -8.30
C ASP A 314 6.03 14.16 -7.57
N ASN A 315 6.21 14.15 -6.25
CA ASN A 315 5.90 13.04 -5.33
C ASN A 315 6.63 11.72 -5.57
N PHE A 316 7.64 11.70 -6.43
CA PHE A 316 8.45 10.53 -6.71
C PHE A 316 9.85 10.72 -6.16
N TYR A 317 10.30 9.79 -5.33
CA TYR A 317 11.54 9.91 -4.57
C TYR A 317 12.42 8.68 -4.72
N VAL A 318 13.73 8.88 -4.56
CA VAL A 318 14.69 7.82 -4.32
C VAL A 318 14.95 7.64 -2.82
N ARG A 319 15.02 6.38 -2.37
CA ARG A 319 15.33 5.99 -1.00
C ARG A 319 16.84 5.87 -0.76
N GLY A 320 17.23 5.71 0.50
CA GLY A 320 18.64 5.57 0.88
C GLY A 320 19.35 4.34 0.29
N ASP A 321 18.59 3.31 -0.08
CA ASP A 321 19.06 2.09 -0.75
C ASP A 321 18.99 2.17 -2.29
N GLY A 322 18.58 3.31 -2.85
CA GLY A 322 18.43 3.54 -4.28
C GLY A 322 17.11 3.06 -4.87
N THR A 323 16.27 2.34 -4.11
CA THR A 323 14.91 2.00 -4.54
C THR A 323 14.04 3.25 -4.62
N ARG A 324 12.95 3.21 -5.39
CA ARG A 324 12.11 4.38 -5.67
C ARG A 324 10.75 4.26 -4.97
N VAL A 325 10.10 5.40 -4.73
CA VAL A 325 8.77 5.45 -4.11
C VAL A 325 7.99 6.68 -4.55
N TYR A 326 6.76 6.45 -4.98
CA TYR A 326 5.72 7.45 -5.24
C TYR A 326 4.74 7.55 -4.07
N PHE A 327 4.14 8.74 -3.86
CA PHE A 327 3.09 8.95 -2.88
C PHE A 327 1.80 9.42 -3.56
N PHE A 328 0.77 8.57 -3.51
CA PHE A 328 -0.46 8.72 -4.30
C PHE A 328 -1.51 9.60 -3.63
N LEU A 329 -2.23 10.36 -4.45
CA LEU A 329 -3.60 10.76 -4.15
C LEU A 329 -4.58 9.64 -4.58
N PRO A 330 -5.71 9.46 -3.88
CA PRO A 330 -6.73 8.47 -4.25
C PRO A 330 -7.23 8.62 -5.69
N GLU A 331 -7.42 9.85 -6.16
CA GLU A 331 -7.98 10.17 -7.47
C GLU A 331 -7.07 9.69 -8.61
N GLN A 332 -5.75 9.70 -8.39
CA GLN A 332 -4.77 9.17 -9.35
C GLN A 332 -4.99 7.67 -9.58
N LEU A 333 -5.47 6.91 -8.60
CA LEU A 333 -5.77 5.49 -8.80
C LEU A 333 -6.98 5.31 -9.73
N LEU A 334 -7.97 6.21 -9.68
CA LEU A 334 -9.10 6.17 -10.61
C LEU A 334 -8.63 6.42 -12.05
N GLU A 335 -7.73 7.39 -12.24
CA GLU A 335 -7.15 7.71 -13.54
C GLU A 335 -6.28 6.55 -14.08
N ILE A 336 -5.38 6.02 -13.25
CA ILE A 336 -4.46 4.91 -13.60
C ILE A 336 -5.25 3.68 -14.07
N PHE A 337 -6.31 3.32 -13.35
CA PHE A 337 -7.11 2.14 -13.67
C PHE A 337 -8.28 2.44 -14.62
N GLY A 338 -8.56 3.70 -14.96
CA GLY A 338 -9.77 4.06 -15.73
C GLY A 338 -11.05 3.60 -15.02
N ALA A 339 -11.11 3.78 -13.70
CA ALA A 339 -12.16 3.27 -12.82
C ALA A 339 -13.29 4.28 -12.61
N SER A 340 -14.50 3.79 -12.34
CA SER A 340 -15.64 4.63 -11.97
C SER A 340 -15.35 5.41 -10.68
N PRO A 341 -16.04 6.54 -10.43
CA PRO A 341 -16.01 7.17 -9.11
C PRO A 341 -16.35 6.17 -7.99
N ALA A 342 -15.75 6.38 -6.82
CA ALA A 342 -16.07 5.56 -5.66
C ALA A 342 -17.56 5.70 -5.27
N PRO A 343 -18.20 4.66 -4.72
CA PRO A 343 -19.57 4.75 -4.22
C PRO A 343 -19.61 5.87 -3.18
N HIS A 344 -20.52 6.84 -3.35
CA HIS A 344 -20.60 8.02 -2.49
C HIS A 344 -20.62 7.63 -1.00
N THR A 345 -19.53 7.90 -0.29
CA THR A 345 -19.56 8.01 1.18
C THR A 345 -19.82 9.48 1.53
N ASN A 346 -21.02 10.00 1.25
CA ASN A 346 -21.50 11.27 1.80
C ASN A 346 -23.04 11.30 1.86
N PRO A 347 -23.65 11.42 3.05
CA PRO A 347 -25.08 11.67 3.23
C PRO A 347 -25.37 13.18 3.34
N SER A 348 -25.07 13.98 2.32
CA SER A 348 -25.41 15.43 2.34
C SER A 348 -25.91 16.00 1.01
N SER A 349 -26.59 15.20 0.21
CA SER A 349 -27.49 15.69 -0.84
C SER A 349 -28.69 14.75 -0.98
N ALA A 350 -29.41 14.55 0.12
CA ALA A 350 -30.75 13.98 0.10
C ALA A 350 -31.78 15.11 -0.03
N GLU A 351 -31.66 15.90 -1.10
CA GLU A 351 -32.76 16.71 -1.64
C GLU A 351 -32.64 16.65 -3.15
N ASP A 352 -33.08 15.51 -3.71
CA ASP A 352 -34.04 15.49 -4.80
C ASP A 352 -34.36 14.03 -5.12
N GLY A 353 -35.60 13.64 -4.81
CA GLY A 353 -36.14 12.33 -5.13
C GLY A 353 -36.32 12.18 -6.63
N ALA A 354 -35.29 11.67 -7.30
CA ALA A 354 -35.40 11.12 -8.63
C ALA A 354 -34.73 9.73 -8.64
N SER A 355 -35.54 8.68 -8.58
CA SER A 355 -35.08 7.34 -8.93
C SER A 355 -34.63 7.36 -10.40
N PRO A 356 -33.41 6.93 -10.74
CA PRO A 356 -33.05 6.82 -12.14
C PRO A 356 -33.83 5.64 -12.72
N GLU A 357 -34.75 5.94 -13.63
CA GLU A 357 -35.41 4.95 -14.47
C GLU A 357 -34.35 4.13 -15.22
N VAL A 358 -34.52 2.81 -15.23
CA VAL A 358 -33.66 1.86 -15.95
C VAL A 358 -33.95 2.02 -17.45
N GLY A 359 -33.30 3.01 -18.07
CA GLY A 359 -33.19 3.15 -19.51
C GLY A 359 -31.98 2.38 -20.05
N ASP A 360 -32.14 1.82 -21.25
CA ASP A 360 -31.14 1.10 -22.06
C ASP A 360 -29.68 1.49 -21.76
N GLN A 361 -28.89 0.55 -21.23
CA GLN A 361 -27.51 0.81 -20.81
C GLN A 361 -26.61 1.08 -22.02
N ALA A 362 -26.23 2.34 -22.20
CA ALA A 362 -25.03 2.69 -22.95
C ALA A 362 -23.82 1.94 -22.36
N PRO A 363 -22.81 1.56 -23.17
CA PRO A 363 -21.64 0.85 -22.67
C PRO A 363 -21.00 1.61 -21.51
N HIS A 364 -20.69 0.89 -20.42
CA HIS A 364 -20.03 1.46 -19.25
C HIS A 364 -18.71 2.10 -19.69
N PRO A 365 -18.48 3.42 -19.51
CA PRO A 365 -17.28 4.08 -20.02
C PRO A 365 -16.00 3.74 -19.24
N TYR A 366 -16.12 2.94 -18.17
CA TYR A 366 -15.02 2.61 -17.25
C TYR A 366 -14.56 1.17 -17.43
N GLN A 367 -13.24 0.98 -17.38
CA GLN A 367 -12.62 -0.35 -17.43
C GLN A 367 -12.83 -1.11 -16.12
N TYR A 368 -13.03 -0.37 -15.02
CA TYR A 368 -13.28 -0.94 -13.69
C TYR A 368 -14.41 -0.22 -12.96
N GLU A 369 -15.15 -0.98 -12.18
CA GLU A 369 -16.01 -0.50 -11.11
C GLU A 369 -15.18 -0.31 -9.84
N THR A 370 -15.26 0.86 -9.22
CA THR A 370 -14.65 1.10 -7.90
C THR A 370 -15.55 0.55 -6.80
N LEU A 371 -15.09 -0.48 -6.10
CA LEU A 371 -15.79 -1.06 -4.94
C LEU A 371 -15.42 -0.36 -3.64
N GLN A 372 -14.16 0.10 -3.55
CA GLN A 372 -13.64 0.82 -2.39
C GLN A 372 -12.52 1.75 -2.83
N LEU A 373 -12.50 2.97 -2.30
CA LEU A 373 -11.37 3.88 -2.36
C LEU A 373 -11.30 4.66 -1.05
N ALA A 374 -10.19 4.54 -0.32
CA ALA A 374 -10.04 5.18 0.99
C ALA A 374 -8.59 5.58 1.26
N VAL A 375 -8.42 6.57 2.15
CA VAL A 375 -7.14 6.93 2.76
C VAL A 375 -7.14 6.47 4.21
N ASP A 376 -6.32 5.47 4.53
CA ASP A 376 -6.09 5.03 5.91
C ASP A 376 -5.11 6.00 6.57
N ARG A 377 -5.64 6.88 7.42
CA ARG A 377 -4.87 7.86 8.20
C ARG A 377 -4.66 7.33 9.60
N ARG A 378 -3.41 7.30 10.06
CA ARG A 378 -3.07 6.91 11.44
C ARG A 378 -2.12 7.88 12.07
N LEU A 379 -2.36 8.21 13.33
CA LEU A 379 -1.36 8.85 14.16
C LEU A 379 -0.60 7.79 14.94
N LEU A 380 0.69 7.64 14.66
CA LEU A 380 1.61 6.87 15.51
C LEU A 380 2.29 7.81 16.49
N VAL A 381 2.56 7.33 17.71
CA VAL A 381 3.27 8.12 18.71
C VAL A 381 4.56 7.43 19.17
N ASN A 382 5.65 8.18 19.19
CA ASN A 382 6.86 7.77 19.89
C ASN A 382 6.85 8.43 21.27
N ARG A 383 6.46 7.66 22.29
CA ARG A 383 6.34 8.15 23.67
C ARG A 383 7.68 8.55 24.29
N ARG A 384 8.78 7.92 23.88
CA ARG A 384 10.12 8.22 24.40
C ARG A 384 10.62 9.57 23.90
N GLU A 385 10.40 9.84 22.62
CA GLU A 385 10.85 11.08 21.97
C GLU A 385 9.76 12.16 21.94
N GLN A 386 8.56 11.85 22.45
CA GLN A 386 7.39 12.73 22.41
C GLN A 386 7.09 13.21 20.98
N LYS A 387 7.13 12.30 20.00
CA LYS A 387 6.86 12.61 18.58
C LYS A 387 5.53 12.05 18.11
N ARG A 388 4.72 12.91 17.51
CA ARG A 388 3.55 12.57 16.68
C ARG A 388 4.01 12.24 15.26
N MET A 389 3.46 11.18 14.66
CA MET A 389 3.87 10.65 13.36
C MET A 389 2.64 10.27 12.54
N TYR A 390 2.20 11.18 11.67
CA TYR A 390 1.06 10.98 10.79
C TYR A 390 1.42 10.05 9.65
N ARG A 391 0.67 8.97 9.49
CA ARG A 391 0.86 7.97 8.46
C ARG A 391 -0.34 7.92 7.53
N ASN A 392 -0.09 7.89 6.24
CA ASN A 392 -1.11 7.86 5.20
C ASN A 392 -0.86 6.71 4.23
N TRP A 393 -1.90 5.92 4.00
CA TRP A 393 -1.92 4.90 2.95
C TRP A 393 -3.17 5.06 2.10
N VAL A 394 -3.02 4.88 0.79
CA VAL A 394 -4.17 4.71 -0.10
C VAL A 394 -4.53 3.23 -0.17
N GLN A 395 -5.81 2.93 -0.15
CA GLN A 395 -6.32 1.58 -0.32
C GLN A 395 -7.51 1.61 -1.27
N ALA A 396 -7.52 0.67 -2.22
CA ALA A 396 -8.59 0.55 -3.19
C ALA A 396 -8.94 -0.89 -3.49
N LYS A 397 -10.19 -1.09 -3.93
CA LYS A 397 -10.69 -2.33 -4.51
C LYS A 397 -11.40 -1.99 -5.81
N PHE A 398 -10.95 -2.59 -6.89
CA PHE A 398 -11.54 -2.41 -8.20
C PHE A 398 -12.04 -3.76 -8.72
N ARG A 399 -13.15 -3.75 -9.45
CA ARG A 399 -13.66 -4.90 -10.19
C ARG A 399 -13.57 -4.60 -11.66
N ARG A 400 -12.94 -5.48 -12.44
CA ARG A 400 -12.90 -5.32 -13.91
C ARG A 400 -14.30 -5.44 -14.48
N SER A 401 -14.68 -4.52 -15.36
CA SER A 401 -15.97 -4.55 -16.06
C SER A 401 -16.17 -5.87 -16.83
N VAL A 402 -17.42 -6.34 -16.85
CA VAL A 402 -17.85 -7.52 -17.61
C VAL A 402 -18.41 -7.01 -18.94
N GLU A 403 -17.54 -6.83 -19.92
CA GLU A 403 -17.96 -6.65 -21.32
C GLU A 403 -18.12 -8.00 -22.02
#